data_AF-A0A924XQ68-F1
#
_entry.id   AF-A0A924XQ68-F1
#
_cell.length_a   1.000
_cell.length_b   1.000
_cell.length_c   1.000
_cell.angle_alpha   90.00
_cell.angle_beta   90.00
_cell.angle_gamma   90.00
#
_symmetry.space_group_name_H-M   'P 1'
#
loop_
_entity.id
_entity.type
_entity.pdbx_description
1 polymer ?
#
loop_
_entity_poly.entity_id
_entity_poly.type
_entity_poly.pdbx_seq_one_letter_code
_entity_poly.pdbx_strand_id
1 'polypeptide(L)'
;PLVMPEIITGLSMLLLFSLAQPLLLQWFGFQLDRGVMTMTIAHITFTMAYVTVVVQSRLAGFDDSLEEAALDLGARPAKVFFRITVPLILPAILSGWLLAFTLSWDDVVISQFVSAPGANTLPMVIFSRVRLGVNPAVNALATIMVLIVALGVVLSAVLMRRQERRRKREEQMAAAG
;
A
#
# COMPACT_ATOMS: atom_id res chain seq x y z
N PRO A 1 14.77 2.10 12.62
CA PRO A 1 13.40 1.68 12.20
C PRO A 1 13.10 0.21 12.48
N LEU A 2 14.04 -0.70 12.17
CA LEU A 2 13.82 -2.16 12.21
C LEU A 2 13.35 -2.73 13.56
N VAL A 3 13.60 -2.01 14.66
CA VAL A 3 13.26 -2.43 16.03
C VAL A 3 12.24 -1.50 16.70
N MET A 4 11.98 -0.34 16.10
CA MET A 4 11.09 0.67 16.69
C MET A 4 9.67 0.49 16.14
N PRO A 5 8.64 0.52 17.00
CA PRO A 5 7.25 0.60 16.56
C PRO A 5 7.03 1.75 15.57
N GLU A 6 6.21 1.51 14.54
CA GLU A 6 5.92 2.49 13.49
C GLU A 6 5.30 3.77 14.04
N ILE A 7 4.44 3.67 15.05
CA ILE A 7 3.81 4.81 15.71
C ILE A 7 4.88 5.72 16.35
N ILE A 8 5.89 5.14 16.99
CA ILE A 8 6.99 5.90 17.59
C ILE A 8 7.78 6.60 16.49
N THR A 9 8.12 5.87 15.43
CA THR A 9 8.86 6.44 14.28
C THR A 9 8.09 7.59 13.63
N GLY A 10 6.78 7.42 13.39
CA GLY A 10 5.91 8.44 12.82
C GLY A 10 5.81 9.69 13.71
N LEU A 11 5.60 9.51 15.02
CA LEU A 11 5.56 10.63 15.97
C LEU A 11 6.91 11.35 16.04
N SER A 12 8.03 10.62 16.07
CA SER A 12 9.37 11.20 16.06
C SER A 12 9.62 12.00 14.78
N MET A 13 9.19 11.52 13.62
CA MET A 13 9.30 12.26 12.35
C MET A 13 8.42 13.51 12.31
N LEU A 14 7.20 13.44 12.84
CA LEU A 14 6.32 14.61 13.00
C LEU A 14 7.02 15.67 13.84
N LEU A 15 7.54 15.30 15.00
CA LEU A 15 8.24 16.22 15.90
C LEU A 15 9.50 16.78 15.23
N LEU A 16 10.28 15.94 14.54
CA LEU A 16 11.44 16.36 13.78
C LEU A 16 11.07 17.45 12.75
N PHE A 17 10.08 17.21 11.90
CA PHE A 17 9.67 18.19 10.89
C PHE A 17 9.08 19.45 11.51
N SER A 18 8.30 19.31 12.58
CA SER A 18 7.71 20.46 13.29
C SER A 18 8.76 21.34 13.96
N LEU A 19 9.82 20.75 14.51
CA LEU A 19 10.91 21.49 15.15
C LEU A 19 11.93 22.01 14.13
N ALA A 20 12.16 21.29 13.03
CA ALA A 20 13.07 21.69 11.97
C ALA A 20 12.52 22.85 11.12
N GLN A 21 11.21 22.96 10.94
CA GLN A 21 10.59 24.02 10.13
C GLN A 21 10.98 25.46 10.53
N PRO A 22 10.87 25.89 11.80
CA PRO A 22 11.26 27.25 12.19
C PRO A 22 12.77 27.49 12.01
N LEU A 23 13.61 26.47 12.27
CA LEU A 23 15.05 26.53 12.03
C LEU A 23 15.36 26.68 10.54
N LEU A 24 14.75 25.87 9.67
CA LEU A 24 14.99 25.95 8.23
C LEU A 24 14.53 27.28 7.64
N LEU A 25 13.42 27.82 8.15
CA LEU A 25 12.94 29.13 7.73
C LEU A 25 13.88 30.25 8.19
N GLN A 26 14.35 30.22 9.43
CA GLN A 26 15.22 31.27 9.98
C GLN A 26 16.61 31.29 9.33
N TRP A 27 17.19 30.11 9.09
CA TRP A 27 18.58 30.00 8.64
C TRP A 27 18.71 29.98 7.11
N PHE A 28 17.73 29.37 6.42
CA PHE A 28 17.79 29.14 4.97
C PHE A 28 16.64 29.79 4.20
N GLY A 29 15.67 30.43 4.87
CA GLY A 29 14.48 30.98 4.20
C GLY A 29 13.58 29.90 3.59
N PHE A 30 13.78 28.63 3.95
CA PHE A 30 13.11 27.49 3.33
C PHE A 30 11.90 27.05 4.15
N GLN A 31 10.75 26.92 3.49
CA GLN A 31 9.54 26.39 4.10
C GLN A 31 9.37 24.92 3.73
N LEU A 32 9.31 24.04 4.74
CA LEU A 32 8.89 22.67 4.51
C LEU A 32 7.39 22.63 4.21
N ASP A 33 7.06 22.19 3.00
CA ASP A 33 5.70 21.80 2.67
C ASP A 33 5.34 20.52 3.43
N ARG A 34 4.43 20.65 4.40
CA ARG A 34 3.86 19.51 5.12
C ARG A 34 2.86 18.87 4.17
N GLY A 35 3.25 17.79 3.52
CA GLY A 35 2.55 17.25 2.38
C GLY A 35 3.44 16.22 1.68
N VAL A 36 3.62 16.36 0.38
CA VAL A 36 4.41 15.41 -0.41
C VAL A 36 5.88 15.39 0.03
N MET A 37 6.45 16.53 0.42
CA MET A 37 7.87 16.62 0.79
C MET A 37 8.17 15.87 2.09
N THR A 38 7.46 16.20 3.18
CA THR A 38 7.61 15.48 4.47
C THR A 38 7.31 14.00 4.34
N MET A 39 6.30 13.65 3.53
CA MET A 39 5.98 12.26 3.22
C MET A 39 7.15 11.55 2.54
N THR A 40 7.69 12.15 1.47
CA THR A 40 8.79 11.57 0.71
C THR A 40 10.02 11.34 1.58
N ILE A 41 10.39 12.34 2.41
CA ILE A 41 11.54 12.23 3.32
C ILE A 41 11.31 11.13 4.37
N ALA A 42 10.10 11.06 4.95
CA ALA A 42 9.75 10.04 5.94
C ALA A 42 9.86 8.62 5.35
N HIS A 43 9.27 8.42 4.17
CA HIS A 43 9.28 7.12 3.49
C HIS A 43 10.66 6.72 3.00
N ILE A 44 11.47 7.65 2.49
CA ILE A 44 12.89 7.39 2.17
C ILE A 44 13.63 6.95 3.43
N THR A 45 13.50 7.69 4.53
CA THR A 45 14.21 7.39 5.78
C THR A 45 13.81 6.03 6.35
N PHE A 46 12.51 5.70 6.29
CA PHE A 46 11.97 4.42 6.75
C PHE A 46 12.46 3.26 5.87
N THR A 47 12.26 3.34 4.57
CA THR A 47 12.56 2.27 3.61
C THR A 47 14.06 2.07 3.41
N MET A 48 14.88 3.12 3.55
CA MET A 48 16.34 3.03 3.41
C MET A 48 16.95 1.99 4.36
N ALA A 49 16.44 1.86 5.58
CA ALA A 49 16.95 0.84 6.50
C ALA A 49 16.71 -0.60 5.99
N TYR A 50 15.56 -0.84 5.36
CA TYR A 50 15.23 -2.15 4.77
C TYR A 50 16.02 -2.40 3.49
N VAL A 51 16.10 -1.42 2.60
CA VAL A 51 16.85 -1.51 1.33
C VAL A 51 18.33 -1.78 1.61
N THR A 52 18.92 -1.08 2.58
CA THR A 52 20.33 -1.28 2.95
C THR A 52 20.59 -2.71 3.40
N VAL A 53 19.71 -3.29 4.24
CA VAL A 53 19.85 -4.70 4.67
C VAL A 53 19.74 -5.66 3.48
N VAL A 54 18.79 -5.43 2.57
CA VAL A 54 18.64 -6.26 1.36
C VAL A 54 19.88 -6.18 0.48
N VAL A 55 20.38 -4.98 0.19
CA VAL A 55 21.56 -4.79 -0.67
C VAL A 55 22.82 -5.34 0.00
N GLN A 56 23.01 -5.09 1.30
CA GLN A 56 24.15 -5.62 2.06
C GLN A 56 24.17 -7.15 2.08
N SER A 57 23.01 -7.81 2.26
CA SER A 57 22.93 -9.27 2.23
C SER A 57 23.35 -9.87 0.88
N ARG A 58 23.13 -9.14 -0.22
CA ARG A 58 23.53 -9.56 -1.57
C ARG A 58 25.00 -9.30 -1.85
N LEU A 59 25.54 -8.21 -1.32
CA LEU A 59 26.96 -7.89 -1.41
C LEU A 59 27.84 -8.83 -0.58
N ALA A 60 27.35 -9.33 0.55
CA ALA A 60 28.13 -10.22 1.42
C ALA A 60 28.57 -11.55 0.76
N GLY A 61 27.90 -11.96 -0.33
CA GLY A 61 28.26 -13.15 -1.11
C GLY A 61 28.94 -12.83 -2.44
N PHE A 62 29.31 -11.58 -2.68
CA PHE A 62 29.92 -11.14 -3.94
C PHE A 62 31.45 -11.29 -3.89
N ASP A 63 32.04 -11.76 -4.99
CA ASP A 63 33.48 -11.79 -5.17
C ASP A 63 33.94 -10.49 -5.87
N ASP A 64 34.77 -9.72 -5.18
CA ASP A 64 35.30 -8.42 -5.62
C ASP A 64 36.41 -8.58 -6.68
N SER A 65 36.81 -9.80 -7.02
CA SER A 65 37.88 -10.11 -7.98
C SER A 65 37.71 -9.43 -9.35
N LEU A 66 36.47 -9.24 -9.81
CA LEU A 66 36.18 -8.55 -11.07
C LEU A 66 36.48 -7.03 -11.00
N GLU A 67 36.28 -6.42 -9.84
CA GLU A 67 36.61 -5.00 -9.64
C GLU A 67 38.12 -4.81 -9.48
N GLU A 68 38.77 -5.65 -8.69
CA GLU A 68 40.22 -5.65 -8.51
C GLU A 68 40.95 -5.84 -9.85
N ALA A 69 40.56 -6.85 -10.64
CA ALA A 69 41.15 -7.08 -11.95
C ALA A 69 40.97 -5.89 -12.92
N ALA A 70 39.84 -5.18 -12.84
CA ALA A 70 39.61 -4.01 -13.67
C ALA A 70 40.48 -2.81 -13.26
N LEU A 71 40.69 -2.62 -11.96
CA LEU A 71 41.61 -1.61 -11.42
C LEU A 71 43.06 -1.93 -11.80
N ASP A 72 43.46 -3.20 -11.72
CA ASP A 72 44.80 -3.68 -12.09
C ASP A 72 45.11 -3.45 -13.58
N LEU A 73 44.10 -3.58 -14.45
CA LEU A 73 44.20 -3.26 -15.88
C LEU A 73 44.18 -1.75 -16.18
N GLY A 74 44.21 -0.89 -15.15
CA GLY A 74 44.28 0.56 -15.27
C GLY A 74 42.92 1.25 -15.50
N ALA A 75 41.79 0.56 -15.24
CA ALA A 75 40.50 1.22 -15.28
C ALA A 75 40.35 2.21 -14.11
N ARG A 76 39.74 3.38 -14.38
CA ARG A 76 39.46 4.37 -13.33
C ARG A 76 38.34 3.86 -12.40
N PRO A 77 38.38 4.14 -11.09
CA PRO A 77 37.35 3.69 -10.14
C PRO A 77 35.91 4.04 -10.55
N ALA A 78 35.68 5.24 -11.09
CA ALA A 78 34.35 5.61 -11.60
C ALA A 78 33.89 4.73 -12.76
N LYS A 79 34.80 4.30 -13.65
CA LYS A 79 34.47 3.39 -14.75
C LYS A 79 34.16 2.00 -14.24
N VAL A 80 34.94 1.50 -13.28
CA VAL A 80 34.71 0.21 -12.60
C VAL A 80 33.34 0.22 -11.93
N PHE A 81 33.02 1.26 -11.17
CA PHE A 81 31.73 1.42 -10.50
C PHE A 81 30.54 1.30 -11.47
N PHE A 82 30.50 2.13 -12.52
CA PHE A 82 29.35 2.14 -13.42
C PHE A 82 29.28 0.95 -14.39
N ARG A 83 30.42 0.32 -14.71
CA ARG A 83 30.48 -0.79 -15.70
C ARG A 83 30.48 -2.17 -15.08
N ILE A 84 30.92 -2.30 -13.82
CA ILE A 84 31.07 -3.58 -13.12
C ILE A 84 30.17 -3.57 -11.90
N THR A 85 30.46 -2.75 -10.89
CA THR A 85 29.73 -2.73 -9.61
C THR A 85 28.22 -2.54 -9.79
N VAL A 86 27.79 -1.50 -10.51
CA VAL A 86 26.38 -1.14 -10.66
C VAL A 86 25.56 -2.24 -11.34
N PRO A 87 25.91 -2.74 -12.55
CA PRO A 87 25.18 -3.84 -13.19
C PRO A 87 25.08 -5.10 -12.32
N LEU A 88 26.10 -5.32 -11.51
CA LEU A 88 26.30 -6.51 -10.70
C LEU A 88 25.45 -6.47 -9.41
N ILE A 89 25.32 -5.30 -8.78
CA ILE A 89 24.38 -5.08 -7.67
C ILE A 89 22.96 -4.72 -8.12
N LEU A 90 22.74 -4.45 -9.41
CA LEU A 90 21.45 -4.02 -9.95
C LEU A 90 20.29 -4.96 -9.59
N PRO A 91 20.43 -6.30 -9.64
CA PRO A 91 19.35 -7.21 -9.23
C PRO A 91 18.97 -7.04 -7.74
N ALA A 92 19.96 -6.74 -6.89
CA ALA A 92 19.75 -6.45 -5.47
C ALA A 92 19.06 -5.09 -5.28
N ILE A 93 19.48 -4.07 -6.03
CA ILE A 93 18.84 -2.74 -6.03
C ILE A 93 17.37 -2.85 -6.45
N LEU A 94 17.07 -3.58 -7.52
CA LEU A 94 15.69 -3.77 -7.99
C LEU A 94 14.83 -4.51 -6.95
N SER A 95 15.40 -5.51 -6.27
CA SER A 95 14.73 -6.22 -5.18
C SER A 95 14.44 -5.29 -4.00
N GLY A 96 15.43 -4.48 -3.61
CA GLY A 96 15.28 -3.48 -2.55
C GLY A 96 14.26 -2.40 -2.92
N TRP A 97 14.28 -1.92 -4.16
CA TRP A 97 13.33 -0.95 -4.69
C TRP A 97 11.89 -1.48 -4.61
N LEU A 98 11.65 -2.73 -5.02
CA LEU A 98 10.32 -3.33 -4.97
C LEU A 98 9.83 -3.48 -3.52
N LEU A 99 10.71 -3.87 -2.59
CA LEU A 99 10.40 -3.92 -1.17
C LEU A 99 10.05 -2.52 -0.62
N ALA A 100 10.86 -1.51 -0.92
CA ALA A 100 10.62 -0.14 -0.51
C ALA A 100 9.29 0.40 -1.05
N PHE A 101 8.99 0.13 -2.32
CA PHE A 101 7.72 0.48 -2.93
C PHE A 101 6.54 -0.18 -2.19
N THR A 102 6.66 -1.48 -1.89
CA THR A 102 5.61 -2.24 -1.19
C THR A 102 5.34 -1.66 0.19
N LEU A 103 6.40 -1.45 0.99
CA LEU A 103 6.33 -0.88 2.34
C LEU A 103 5.84 0.58 2.35
N SER A 104 6.15 1.34 1.29
CA SER A 104 5.70 2.72 1.17
C SER A 104 4.22 2.79 0.75
N TRP A 105 3.79 1.85 -0.09
CA TRP A 105 2.44 1.82 -0.63
C TRP A 105 1.39 1.43 0.42
N ASP A 106 1.72 0.53 1.35
CA ASP A 106 0.77 0.07 2.39
C ASP A 106 0.84 0.85 3.70
N ASP A 107 1.85 1.71 3.90
CA ASP A 107 1.99 2.49 5.11
C ASP A 107 0.88 3.53 5.26
N VAL A 108 0.11 3.36 6.33
CA VAL A 108 -0.87 4.33 6.82
C VAL A 108 -0.43 5.00 8.10
N VAL A 109 0.50 4.41 8.86
CA VAL A 109 0.85 4.88 10.20
C VAL A 109 1.78 6.08 10.11
N ILE A 110 2.94 5.93 9.45
CA ILE A 110 3.90 7.03 9.30
C ILE A 110 3.26 8.16 8.50
N SER A 111 2.57 7.79 7.41
CA SER A 111 1.83 8.70 6.55
C SER A 111 0.83 9.57 7.30
N GLN A 112 0.08 9.03 8.28
CA GLN A 112 -0.86 9.81 9.09
C GLN A 112 -0.17 10.85 9.98
N PHE A 113 1.04 10.57 10.47
CA PHE A 113 1.78 11.50 11.33
C PHE A 113 2.48 12.60 10.54
N VAL A 114 2.97 12.33 9.33
CA VAL A 114 3.81 13.29 8.58
C VAL A 114 3.07 14.12 7.54
N SER A 115 1.79 13.79 7.28
CA SER A 115 0.94 14.51 6.32
C SER A 115 0.28 15.74 6.95
N ALA A 116 0.04 16.78 6.16
CA ALA A 116 -0.85 17.88 6.55
C ALA A 116 -2.32 17.57 6.25
N PRO A 117 -3.25 18.31 6.88
CA PRO A 117 -4.66 18.27 6.51
C PRO A 117 -4.84 18.50 5.00
N GLY A 118 -5.51 17.56 4.33
CA GLY A 118 -5.75 17.61 2.87
C GLY A 118 -4.75 16.84 2.01
N ALA A 119 -3.60 16.43 2.55
CA ALA A 119 -2.59 15.64 1.84
C ALA A 119 -2.76 14.12 2.12
N ASN A 120 -3.90 13.55 1.73
CA ASN A 120 -4.20 12.14 2.00
C ASN A 120 -3.79 11.22 0.84
N THR A 121 -3.06 10.14 1.15
CA THR A 121 -2.78 9.06 0.20
C THR A 121 -3.97 8.12 0.04
N LEU A 122 -3.99 7.36 -1.05
CA LEU A 122 -5.05 6.39 -1.33
C LEU A 122 -5.27 5.37 -0.18
N PRO A 123 -4.22 4.74 0.39
CA PRO A 123 -4.37 3.85 1.55
C PRO A 123 -4.99 4.54 2.76
N MET A 124 -4.59 5.77 3.07
CA MET A 124 -5.17 6.53 4.19
C MET A 124 -6.66 6.83 3.96
N VAL A 125 -7.07 7.14 2.73
CA VAL A 125 -8.47 7.33 2.38
C VAL A 125 -9.26 6.03 2.52
N ILE A 126 -8.72 4.90 2.06
CA ILE A 126 -9.39 3.60 2.20
C ILE A 126 -9.52 3.23 3.69
N PHE A 127 -8.43 3.31 4.44
CA PHE A 127 -8.40 3.00 5.87
C PHE A 127 -9.37 3.89 6.68
N SER A 128 -9.38 5.20 6.39
CA SER A 128 -10.31 6.13 7.04
C SER A 128 -11.77 5.83 6.70
N ARG A 129 -12.11 5.46 5.45
CA ARG A 129 -13.48 5.06 5.08
C ARG A 129 -13.93 3.79 5.79
N VAL A 130 -13.03 2.82 5.98
CA VAL A 130 -13.33 1.60 6.75
C VAL A 130 -13.57 1.94 8.22
N ARG A 131 -12.72 2.80 8.81
CA ARG A 131 -12.76 3.13 10.25
C ARG A 131 -13.87 4.12 10.63
N LEU A 132 -14.13 5.11 9.80
CA LEU A 132 -15.20 6.10 9.99
C LEU A 132 -16.59 5.51 9.67
N GLY A 133 -16.62 4.27 9.19
CA GLY A 133 -17.81 3.59 8.73
C GLY A 133 -18.22 4.06 7.33
N VAL A 134 -18.46 3.11 6.44
CA VAL A 134 -19.43 3.34 5.36
C VAL A 134 -20.71 3.83 6.02
N ASN A 135 -21.25 4.97 5.57
CA ASN A 135 -22.44 5.58 6.18
C ASN A 135 -23.46 4.48 6.50
N PRO A 136 -23.83 4.25 7.77
CA PRO A 136 -24.74 3.17 8.15
C PRO A 136 -26.05 3.19 7.36
N ALA A 137 -26.48 4.37 6.90
CA ALA A 137 -27.63 4.54 6.01
C ALA A 137 -27.46 3.82 4.66
N VAL A 138 -26.26 3.77 4.09
CA VAL A 138 -25.96 3.08 2.82
C VAL A 138 -26.00 1.56 3.00
N ASN A 139 -25.45 1.04 4.12
CA ASN A 139 -25.54 -0.38 4.43
C ASN A 139 -26.97 -0.82 4.77
N ALA A 140 -27.73 0.03 5.47
CA ALA A 140 -29.15 -0.22 5.73
C ALA A 140 -29.95 -0.26 4.42
N LEU A 141 -29.72 0.70 3.52
CA LEU A 141 -30.37 0.74 2.21
C LEU A 141 -30.03 -0.50 1.37
N ALA A 142 -28.75 -0.91 1.32
CA ALA A 142 -28.33 -2.11 0.61
C ALA A 142 -29.01 -3.37 1.14
N THR A 143 -29.12 -3.50 2.48
CA THR A 143 -29.82 -4.62 3.13
C THR A 143 -31.30 -4.63 2.75
N ILE A 144 -31.97 -3.47 2.77
CA ILE A 144 -33.38 -3.34 2.37
C ILE A 144 -33.57 -3.75 0.91
N MET A 145 -32.70 -3.29 0.01
CA MET A 145 -32.78 -3.64 -1.41
C MET A 145 -32.61 -5.16 -1.63
N VAL A 146 -31.63 -5.77 -0.98
CA VAL A 146 -31.42 -7.23 -1.03
C VAL A 146 -32.65 -7.98 -0.51
N LEU A 147 -33.24 -7.51 0.58
CA LEU A 147 -34.42 -8.14 1.17
C LEU A 147 -35.63 -8.09 0.23
N ILE A 148 -35.87 -6.95 -0.42
CA ILE A 148 -36.95 -6.76 -1.40
C ILE A 148 -36.77 -7.71 -2.58
N VAL A 149 -35.56 -7.78 -3.14
CA VAL A 149 -35.25 -8.67 -4.26
C VAL A 149 -35.43 -10.14 -3.84
N ALA A 150 -34.88 -10.53 -2.68
CA ALA A 150 -35.00 -11.89 -2.16
C ALA A 150 -36.47 -12.30 -1.95
N LEU A 151 -37.29 -11.42 -1.37
CA LEU A 151 -38.72 -11.66 -1.19
C LEU A 151 -39.44 -11.81 -2.54
N GLY A 152 -39.13 -10.95 -3.51
CA GLY A 152 -39.68 -11.05 -4.86
C GLY A 152 -39.34 -12.38 -5.54
N VAL A 153 -38.09 -12.83 -5.43
CA VAL A 153 -37.64 -14.12 -5.97
C VAL A 153 -38.35 -15.29 -5.28
N VAL A 154 -38.45 -15.27 -3.94
CA VAL A 154 -39.13 -16.33 -3.19
C VAL A 154 -40.61 -16.39 -3.52
N LEU A 155 -41.30 -15.24 -3.60
CA LEU A 155 -42.71 -15.16 -3.97
C LEU A 155 -42.94 -15.69 -5.39
N SER A 156 -42.11 -15.27 -6.35
CA SER A 156 -42.17 -15.77 -7.72
C SER A 156 -41.98 -17.29 -7.77
N ALA A 157 -40.96 -17.81 -7.08
CA ALA A 157 -40.71 -19.24 -7.01
C ALA A 157 -41.88 -20.03 -6.38
N VAL A 158 -42.51 -19.50 -5.33
CA VAL A 158 -43.67 -20.13 -4.69
C VAL A 158 -44.89 -20.11 -5.62
N LEU A 159 -45.16 -19.00 -6.32
CA LEU A 159 -46.26 -18.88 -7.26
C LEU A 159 -46.09 -19.82 -8.46
N MET A 160 -44.89 -19.87 -9.05
CA MET A 160 -44.57 -20.80 -10.14
C MET A 160 -44.76 -22.26 -9.70
N ARG A 161 -44.25 -22.64 -8.53
CA ARG A 161 -44.45 -24.00 -7.97
C ARG A 161 -45.92 -24.32 -7.70
N ARG A 162 -46.72 -23.34 -7.27
CA ARG A 162 -48.17 -23.52 -7.08
C ARG A 162 -48.91 -23.67 -8.39
N GLN A 163 -48.56 -22.90 -9.42
CA GLN A 163 -49.11 -23.02 -10.77
C GLN A 163 -48.77 -24.36 -11.40
N GLU A 164 -47.52 -24.82 -11.32
CA GLU A 164 -47.10 -26.14 -11.79
C GLU A 164 -47.87 -27.28 -11.09
N ARG A 165 -48.04 -27.19 -9.75
CA ARG A 165 -48.81 -28.18 -9.00
C ARG A 165 -50.29 -28.20 -9.37
N ARG A 166 -50.90 -27.03 -9.64
CA ARG A 166 -52.28 -26.95 -10.14
C ARG A 166 -52.40 -27.57 -11.52
N ARG A 167 -51.51 -27.20 -12.45
CA ARG A 167 -51.49 -27.75 -13.81
C ARG A 167 -51.36 -29.27 -13.82
N LYS A 168 -50.44 -29.83 -13.02
CA LYS A 168 -50.29 -31.30 -12.89
C LYS A 168 -51.55 -31.99 -12.33
N ARG A 169 -52.27 -31.35 -11.41
CA ARG A 169 -53.53 -31.90 -10.86
C ARG A 169 -54.66 -31.87 -11.89
N GLU A 170 -54.75 -30.79 -12.66
CA GLU A 170 -55.71 -30.66 -13.76
C GLU A 170 -55.44 -31.71 -14.86
N GLU A 171 -54.17 -31.90 -15.26
CA GLU A 171 -53.75 -32.94 -16.21
C GLU A 171 -54.10 -34.36 -15.72
N GLN A 172 -53.90 -34.67 -14.43
CA GLN A 172 -54.26 -35.98 -13.85
C GLN A 172 -55.77 -36.23 -13.78
N MET A 173 -56.57 -35.20 -13.47
CA MET A 173 -58.03 -35.32 -13.46
C MET A 173 -58.60 -35.50 -14.88
N ALA A 174 -58.02 -34.84 -15.87
CA ALA A 174 -58.40 -35.00 -17.28
C ALA A 174 -58.03 -36.38 -17.87
N ALA A 175 -56.98 -37.03 -17.37
CA ALA A 175 -56.58 -38.37 -17.81
C ALA A 175 -57.34 -39.51 -17.11
N ALA A 176 -58.07 -39.22 -16.04
CA ALA A 176 -58.78 -40.21 -15.21
C ALA A 176 -60.30 -40.27 -15.47
N GLY A 177 -60.83 -39.43 -16.37
CA GLY A 177 -62.22 -39.45 -16.85
C GLY A 177 -62.29 -39.87 -18.31
#